data_AF-A0A2T7TYQ0-F1
#
_entry.id   AF-A0A2T7TYQ0-F1
#
_cell.length_a   1.000
_cell.length_b   1.000
_cell.length_c   1.000
_cell.angle_alpha   90.00
_cell.angle_beta   90.00
_cell.angle_gamma   90.00
#
_symmetry.space_group_name_H-M   'P 1'
#
loop_
_entity.id
_entity.type
_entity.pdbx_description
1 polymer ?
#
loop_
_entity_poly.entity_id
_entity_poly.type
_entity_poly.pdbx_seq_one_letter_code
_entity_poly.pdbx_strand_id
1 'polypeptide(L)'
;MSQAPRRALSAPSPHNQEVADQAPKVDRKGMSATETARYIAEFTAELSYLARQTRLDLLAYLLDMARLEAARALQAEQRKR
;
A
#
# COMPACT_ATOMS: atom_id res chain seq x y z
N MET A 1 -28.83 0.92 -60.14
CA MET A 1 -27.91 0.79 -59.00
C MET A 1 -27.83 2.15 -58.34
N SER A 2 -28.47 2.30 -57.18
CA SER A 2 -28.70 3.59 -56.52
C SER A 2 -27.83 3.67 -55.28
N GLN A 3 -26.88 4.61 -55.24
CA GLN A 3 -26.23 5.00 -53.99
C GLN A 3 -26.16 6.52 -53.90
N ALA A 4 -26.86 7.04 -52.88
CA ALA A 4 -26.67 8.33 -52.25
C ALA A 4 -27.22 8.20 -50.79
N PRO A 5 -26.92 9.12 -49.86
CA PRO A 5 -25.95 8.91 -48.80
C PRO A 5 -26.61 8.92 -47.40
N ARG A 6 -26.07 8.16 -46.44
CA ARG A 6 -26.44 8.33 -45.02
C ARG A 6 -25.36 9.11 -44.30
N ARG A 7 -25.55 10.43 -44.27
CA ARG A 7 -24.92 11.33 -43.30
C ARG A 7 -25.62 11.12 -41.97
N ALA A 8 -25.03 10.31 -41.08
CA ALA A 8 -25.44 10.26 -39.68
C ALA A 8 -24.58 11.26 -38.90
N LEU A 9 -25.27 12.17 -38.21
CA LEU A 9 -24.73 13.28 -37.44
C LEU A 9 -23.91 12.78 -36.25
N SER A 10 -22.82 13.49 -35.98
CA SER A 10 -22.02 13.40 -34.77
C SER A 10 -22.88 13.54 -33.51
N ALA A 11 -22.62 12.68 -32.53
CA ALA A 11 -22.76 13.01 -31.12
C ALA A 11 -21.68 12.24 -30.34
N PRO A 12 -20.52 12.84 -30.02
CA PRO A 12 -19.71 12.34 -28.91
C PRO A 12 -20.48 12.62 -27.61
N SER A 13 -20.86 11.56 -26.89
CA SER A 13 -21.44 11.69 -25.55
C SER A 13 -20.44 12.43 -24.64
N PRO A 14 -20.78 13.63 -24.12
CA PRO A 14 -19.85 14.42 -23.35
C PRO A 14 -20.17 14.25 -21.87
N HIS A 15 -19.90 13.10 -21.24
CA HIS A 15 -20.09 13.02 -19.78
C HIS A 15 -19.30 11.92 -19.04
N ASN A 16 -18.13 11.51 -19.54
CA ASN A 16 -17.32 10.54 -18.80
C ASN A 16 -15.83 10.87 -18.69
N GLN A 17 -15.46 12.14 -18.81
CA GLN A 17 -14.05 12.53 -18.94
C GLN A 17 -13.52 13.57 -17.95
N GLU A 18 -14.21 13.82 -16.83
CA GLU A 18 -13.78 14.89 -15.88
C GLU A 18 -13.74 14.50 -14.40
N VAL A 19 -13.60 13.21 -14.05
CA VAL A 19 -13.36 12.81 -12.64
C VAL A 19 -12.01 12.15 -12.40
N ALA A 20 -11.19 11.96 -13.44
CA ALA A 20 -9.89 11.32 -13.29
C ALA A 20 -8.76 12.27 -12.84
N ASP A 21 -8.94 13.59 -12.95
CA ASP A 21 -7.84 14.57 -12.82
C ASP A 21 -7.86 15.44 -11.56
N GLN A 22 -8.72 15.15 -10.58
CA GLN A 22 -8.74 15.87 -9.29
C GLN A 22 -8.80 14.93 -8.08
N ALA A 23 -8.22 13.73 -8.17
CA ALA A 23 -7.71 13.14 -6.94
C ALA A 23 -6.61 14.10 -6.44
N PRO A 24 -6.66 14.60 -5.19
CA PRO A 24 -5.55 15.37 -4.66
C PRO A 24 -4.32 14.50 -4.87
N LYS A 25 -3.30 15.05 -5.55
CA LYS A 25 -1.93 14.57 -5.42
C LYS A 25 -1.58 14.79 -3.95
N VAL A 26 -2.08 13.92 -3.08
CA VAL A 26 -1.51 13.73 -1.77
C VAL A 26 -0.07 13.44 -2.10
N ASP A 27 0.82 14.36 -1.76
CA ASP A 27 2.24 14.08 -1.71
C ASP A 27 2.37 12.90 -0.74
N ARG A 28 2.24 11.69 -1.29
CA ARG A 28 2.58 10.44 -0.67
C ARG A 28 4.09 10.44 -0.63
N LYS A 29 4.66 11.34 0.16
CA LYS A 29 5.92 11.05 0.82
C LYS A 29 5.58 9.97 1.85
N GLY A 30 5.32 8.77 1.32
CA GLY A 30 5.06 7.59 2.12
C GLY A 30 6.25 7.39 3.03
N MET A 31 6.01 6.78 4.18
CA MET A 31 7.09 6.39 5.08
C MET A 31 8.20 5.71 4.29
N SER A 32 9.45 6.08 4.57
CA SER A 32 10.58 5.38 4.01
C SER A 32 10.53 3.91 4.42
N ALA A 33 11.08 3.01 3.59
CA ALA A 33 11.15 1.59 3.92
C ALA A 33 11.81 1.35 5.30
N THR A 34 12.78 2.18 5.68
CA THR A 34 13.43 2.17 6.99
C THR A 34 12.46 2.56 8.12
N GLU A 35 11.67 3.62 7.96
CA GLU A 35 10.66 4.01 8.95
C GLU A 35 9.57 2.96 9.08
N THR A 36 9.11 2.38 7.97
CA THR A 36 8.14 1.29 7.99
C THR A 36 8.68 0.06 8.70
N ALA A 37 9.92 -0.35 8.42
CA ALA A 37 10.54 -1.49 9.10
C ALA A 37 10.71 -1.22 10.61
N ARG A 38 11.09 -0.01 11.01
CA ARG A 38 11.17 0.36 12.43
C ARG A 38 9.79 0.30 13.09
N TYR A 39 8.78 0.88 12.46
CA TYR A 39 7.41 0.85 12.95
C TYR A 39 6.90 -0.59 13.14
N ILE A 40 7.12 -1.47 12.15
CA ILE A 40 6.74 -2.89 12.25
C ILE A 40 7.46 -3.55 13.44
N ALA A 41 8.76 -3.33 13.60
CA ALA A 41 9.54 -3.94 14.68
C ALA A 41 9.05 -3.53 16.08
N GLU A 42 8.72 -2.26 16.27
CA GLU A 42 8.19 -1.74 17.54
C GLU A 42 6.76 -2.24 17.78
N PHE A 43 5.90 -2.11 16.78
CA PHE A 43 4.49 -2.47 16.91
C PHE A 43 4.27 -3.97 17.15
N THR A 44 5.02 -4.83 16.47
CA THR A 44 4.94 -6.28 16.65
C THR A 44 5.46 -6.74 18.01
N ALA A 45 6.38 -6.00 18.63
CA ALA A 45 6.84 -6.28 20.00
C ALA A 45 5.71 -6.11 21.02
N GLU A 46 4.98 -4.99 20.93
CA GLU A 46 3.82 -4.72 21.80
C GLU A 46 2.71 -5.74 21.61
N LEU A 47 2.40 -6.10 20.36
CA LEU A 47 1.40 -7.12 20.07
C LEU A 47 1.82 -8.51 20.56
N SER A 48 3.10 -8.88 20.44
CA SER A 48 3.61 -10.16 20.94
C SER A 48 3.46 -10.26 22.46
N TYR A 49 3.74 -9.15 23.17
CA TYR A 49 3.51 -9.07 24.60
C TYR A 49 2.05 -9.32 24.97
N LEU A 50 1.10 -8.65 24.31
CA LEU A 50 -0.34 -8.85 24.54
C LEU A 50 -0.82 -10.27 24.17
N ALA A 51 -0.29 -10.83 23.08
CA ALA A 51 -0.60 -12.19 22.66
C ALA A 51 -0.15 -13.23 23.70
N ARG A 52 1.02 -13.02 24.34
CA ARG A 52 1.50 -13.87 25.45
C ARG A 52 0.64 -13.75 26.69
N GLN A 53 0.18 -12.54 27.03
CA GLN A 53 -0.75 -12.35 28.16
C GLN A 53 -2.09 -13.08 27.96
N THR A 54 -2.54 -13.20 26.71
CA THR A 54 -3.80 -13.86 26.33
C THR A 54 -3.64 -15.34 25.93
N ARG A 55 -2.43 -15.90 26.07
CA ARG A 55 -2.10 -17.29 25.70
C ARG A 55 -2.33 -17.64 24.23
N LEU A 56 -2.14 -16.67 23.34
CA LEU A 56 -2.17 -16.85 21.89
C LEU A 56 -0.76 -17.17 21.37
N ASP A 57 -0.24 -18.35 21.72
CA ASP A 57 1.18 -18.69 21.55
C ASP A 57 1.64 -18.68 20.09
N LEU A 58 0.82 -19.20 19.17
CA LEU A 58 1.13 -19.17 17.73
C LEU A 58 1.17 -17.73 17.21
N LEU A 59 0.26 -16.85 17.66
CA LEU A 59 0.26 -15.45 17.26
C LEU A 59 1.49 -14.72 17.80
N ALA A 60 1.84 -14.92 19.06
CA ALA A 60 3.05 -14.37 19.66
C ALA A 60 4.30 -14.77 18.87
N TYR A 61 4.41 -16.05 18.51
CA TYR A 61 5.48 -16.55 17.66
C TYR A 61 5.55 -15.84 16.30
N LEU A 62 4.42 -15.70 15.59
CA LEU A 62 4.38 -15.02 14.29
C LEU A 62 4.78 -13.54 14.40
N LEU A 63 4.39 -12.87 15.48
CA LEU A 63 4.74 -11.48 15.74
C LEU A 63 6.22 -11.32 16.04
N ASP A 64 6.82 -12.25 16.80
CA ASP A 64 8.26 -12.26 17.04
C ASP A 64 9.05 -12.50 15.74
N MET A 65 8.56 -13.38 14.88
CA MET A 65 9.16 -13.59 13.54
C MET A 65 9.07 -12.34 12.68
N ALA A 66 7.91 -11.66 12.65
CA ALA A 66 7.73 -10.41 11.92
C ALA A 66 8.69 -9.31 12.42
N ARG A 67 8.86 -9.20 13.75
CA ARG A 67 9.82 -8.29 14.38
C ARG A 67 11.25 -8.58 13.92
N LEU A 68 11.63 -9.85 13.91
CA LEU A 68 12.96 -10.29 13.53
C LEU A 68 13.27 -9.99 12.06
N GLU A 69 12.31 -10.20 11.16
CA GLU A 69 12.46 -9.82 9.74
C GLU A 69 12.54 -8.30 9.53
N ALA A 70 11.75 -7.53 10.26
CA ALA A 70 11.82 -6.07 10.23
C ALA A 70 13.20 -5.55 10.71
N ALA A 71 13.75 -6.14 11.77
CA ALA A 71 15.10 -5.83 12.23
C ALA A 71 16.18 -6.20 11.20
N ARG A 72 16.04 -7.33 10.49
CA ARG A 72 16.94 -7.71 9.39
C ARG A 72 16.88 -6.72 8.23
N ALA A 73 15.69 -6.23 7.88
CA ALA A 73 15.53 -5.21 6.84
C ALA A 73 16.25 -3.90 7.21
N LEU A 74 16.17 -3.47 8.47
CA LEU A 74 16.91 -2.30 8.97
C LEU A 74 18.44 -2.48 8.86
N GLN A 75 18.95 -3.64 9.25
CA GLN A 75 20.38 -3.95 9.15
C GLN A 75 20.85 -3.99 7.68
N ALA A 76 20.04 -4.53 6.78
CA ALA A 76 20.35 -4.58 5.35
C ALA A 76 20.45 -3.16 4.75
N GLU A 77 19.57 -2.24 5.13
CA GLU A 77 19.63 -0.84 4.70
C GLU A 77 20.85 -0.09 5.25
N GLN A 78 21.25 -0.37 6.50
CA GLN A 78 22.47 0.22 7.08
C GLN A 78 23.74 -0.22 6.33
N ARG A 79 23.79 -1.46 5.84
CA ARG A 79 24.95 -2.00 5.10
C ARG A 79 25.10 -1.45 3.68
N LYS A 80 24.02 -0.91 3.09
CA LYS A 80 24.03 -0.34 1.73
C LYS A 80 24.49 1.11 1.68
N ARG A 81 24.55 1.79 2.83
CA ARG A 81 24.99 3.19 2.97
C ARG A 81 26.47 3.24 3.31
#